data_AF-A0A017T960-F1
#
_entry.id   AF-A0A017T960-F1
#
_cell.length_a   1.000
_cell.length_b   1.000
_cell.length_c   1.000
_cell.angle_alpha   90.00
_cell.angle_beta   90.00
_cell.angle_gamma   90.00
#
_symmetry.space_group_name_H-M   'P 1'
#
loop_
_entity.id
_entity.type
_entity.pdbx_description
1 polymer ?
#
loop_
_entity_poly.entity_id
_entity_poly.type
_entity_poly.pdbx_seq_one_letter_code
_entity_poly.pdbx_strand_id
1 'polypeptide(L)'
;MILRDDLLLALVPPLTFRPGLVFFTAFLKLPAGAALRIERSEFALLDPARRPLDIRRDAFGLTTATHLVGPFSGKLRDDVLLRAEAAVACWRLNDLAVEAPLAPLGTPPEAPRIVYLPLQVPLKEDCHVAFTLVNAGASPIDLPRAMQAARCWMDGVPYESTAGAHWDGSYLIRPQSAGSCTFRLSDFPGAPQRGRHETSIEILGQRSPPEHVDWRGEPWVPPRLRD
;
A
#
# COMPACT_ATOMS: atom_id res chain seq x y z
N MET A 1 2.49 3.30 9.94
CA MET A 1 3.49 2.28 9.51
C MET A 1 4.47 2.07 10.65
N ILE A 2 4.93 0.85 10.88
CA ILE A 2 6.06 0.52 11.75
C ILE A 2 7.18 -0.02 10.88
N LEU A 3 8.39 0.43 11.15
CA LEU A 3 9.60 -0.05 10.52
C LEU A 3 10.63 -0.40 11.60
N ARG A 4 11.11 -1.65 11.59
CA ARG A 4 12.26 -2.16 12.33
C ARG A 4 13.28 -2.70 11.33
N ASP A 5 14.48 -3.01 11.82
CA ASP A 5 15.56 -3.53 10.97
C ASP A 5 15.21 -4.89 10.31
N ASP A 6 14.26 -5.63 10.88
CA ASP A 6 13.87 -6.99 10.48
C ASP A 6 12.39 -7.13 10.09
N LEU A 7 11.61 -6.04 10.11
CA LEU A 7 10.17 -6.10 9.87
C LEU A 7 9.60 -4.75 9.43
N LEU A 8 8.78 -4.78 8.38
CA LEU A 8 7.87 -3.69 8.04
C LEU A 8 6.42 -4.12 8.22
N LEU A 9 5.64 -3.29 8.91
CA LEU A 9 4.19 -3.38 8.99
C LEU A 9 3.57 -2.06 8.53
N ALA A 10 2.75 -2.11 7.49
CA ALA A 10 1.97 -0.96 7.05
C ALA A 10 0.49 -1.33 6.91
N LEU A 11 -0.37 -0.39 7.29
CA LEU A 11 -1.80 -0.47 7.09
C LEU A 11 -2.22 0.68 6.19
N VAL A 12 -2.87 0.34 5.08
CA VAL A 12 -3.39 1.29 4.09
C VAL A 12 -4.91 1.12 4.07
N PRO A 13 -5.66 2.04 4.71
CA PRO A 13 -7.10 1.96 4.73
C PRO A 13 -7.66 2.33 3.36
N PRO A 14 -8.84 1.81 3.02
CA PRO A 14 -9.51 2.18 1.78
C PRO A 14 -9.86 3.67 1.81
N LEU A 15 -9.78 4.30 0.66
CA LEU A 15 -10.27 5.66 0.48
C LEU A 15 -11.73 5.58 0.03
N THR A 16 -12.64 5.51 0.99
CA THR A 16 -14.09 5.55 0.76
C THR A 16 -14.68 6.73 1.50
N PHE A 17 -15.77 7.27 0.95
CA PHE A 17 -16.59 8.30 1.59
C PHE A 17 -18.01 7.79 1.86
N ARG A 18 -18.23 6.48 1.77
CA ARG A 18 -19.49 5.81 2.11
C ARG A 18 -19.24 4.64 3.08
N PRO A 19 -20.16 4.40 4.02
CA PRO A 19 -20.13 3.18 4.84
C PRO A 19 -20.45 1.97 3.97
N GLY A 20 -20.00 0.79 4.39
CA GLY A 20 -20.22 -0.45 3.66
C GLY A 20 -19.02 -1.39 3.71
N LEU A 21 -19.14 -2.53 3.00
CA LEU A 21 -18.06 -3.51 2.91
C LEU A 21 -16.90 -2.92 2.10
N VAL A 22 -15.72 -2.83 2.72
CA VAL A 22 -14.52 -2.28 2.10
C VAL A 22 -13.31 -3.16 2.37
N PHE A 23 -12.31 -3.08 1.49
CA PHE A 23 -11.07 -3.84 1.67
C PHE A 23 -9.99 -2.97 2.31
N PHE A 24 -9.51 -3.39 3.48
CA PHE A 24 -8.26 -2.88 4.04
C PHE A 24 -7.09 -3.61 3.39
N THR A 25 -6.02 -2.86 3.09
CA THR A 25 -4.77 -3.45 2.60
C THR A 25 -3.71 -3.32 3.67
N ALA A 26 -3.02 -4.39 3.97
CA ALA A 26 -1.84 -4.39 4.83
C ALA A 26 -0.62 -4.85 4.04
N PHE A 27 0.55 -4.39 4.45
CA PHE A 27 1.83 -4.85 3.93
C PHE A 27 2.66 -5.39 5.09
N LEU A 28 3.17 -6.60 4.91
CA LEU A 28 4.10 -7.25 5.82
C LEU A 28 5.35 -7.62 5.04
N LYS A 29 6.52 -7.11 5.46
CA LYS A 29 7.79 -7.45 4.83
C LYS A 29 8.80 -7.96 5.86
N LEU A 30 9.50 -9.04 5.53
CA LEU A 30 10.60 -9.61 6.28
C LEU A 30 11.82 -9.71 5.35
N PRO A 31 12.99 -9.15 5.71
CA PRO A 31 14.22 -9.33 4.96
C PRO A 31 14.74 -10.78 5.07
N ALA A 32 15.70 -11.15 4.23
CA ALA A 32 16.32 -12.47 4.29
C ALA A 32 16.93 -12.76 5.66
N GLY A 33 16.73 -13.98 6.17
CA GLY A 33 17.24 -14.41 7.48
C GLY A 33 16.36 -13.99 8.67
N ALA A 34 15.37 -13.12 8.49
CA ALA A 34 14.36 -12.84 9.50
C ALA A 34 13.30 -13.96 9.55
N ALA A 35 12.70 -14.16 10.72
CA ALA A 35 11.58 -15.06 10.91
C ALA A 35 10.58 -14.44 11.87
N LEU A 36 9.29 -14.68 11.62
CA LEU A 36 8.21 -14.18 12.43
C LEU A 36 7.21 -15.30 12.70
N ARG A 37 6.99 -15.60 13.98
CA ARG A 37 5.89 -16.45 14.43
C ARG A 37 4.71 -15.56 14.81
N ILE A 38 3.54 -15.84 14.25
CA ILE A 38 2.31 -15.14 14.59
C ILE A 38 1.76 -15.73 15.89
N GLU A 39 1.78 -14.94 16.96
CA GLU A 39 1.12 -15.22 18.23
C GLU A 39 -0.26 -14.55 18.30
N ARG A 40 -0.40 -13.42 17.60
CA ARG A 40 -1.63 -12.63 17.53
C ARG A 40 -1.69 -11.84 16.23
N SER A 41 -2.84 -11.86 15.55
CA SER A 41 -3.18 -10.89 14.50
C SER A 41 -4.61 -10.40 14.75
N GLU A 42 -4.77 -9.12 15.07
CA GLU A 42 -6.06 -8.50 15.34
C GLU A 42 -6.24 -7.24 14.51
N PHE A 43 -7.41 -7.08 13.90
CA PHE A 43 -7.81 -5.84 13.25
C PHE A 43 -8.95 -5.23 14.03
N ALA A 44 -8.87 -3.93 14.31
CA ALA A 44 -9.91 -3.19 15.00
C ALA A 44 -10.28 -1.91 14.25
N LEU A 45 -11.58 -1.64 14.17
CA LEU A 45 -12.10 -0.31 13.87
C LEU A 45 -12.37 0.41 15.18
N LEU A 46 -11.89 1.64 15.29
CA LEU A 46 -12.02 2.46 16.48
C LEU A 46 -12.80 3.74 16.17
N ASP A 47 -13.60 4.17 17.13
CA ASP A 47 -14.28 5.47 17.09
C ASP A 47 -13.30 6.63 17.40
N PRO A 48 -13.72 7.90 17.33
CA PRO A 48 -12.86 9.04 17.66
C PRO A 48 -12.32 9.04 19.10
N ALA A 49 -13.01 8.37 20.03
CA ALA A 49 -12.58 8.20 21.42
C ALA A 49 -11.68 6.96 21.61
N ARG A 50 -11.22 6.34 20.51
CA ARG A 50 -10.41 5.10 20.47
C ARG A 50 -11.11 3.89 21.09
N ARG A 51 -12.44 3.90 21.19
CA ARG A 51 -13.21 2.73 21.64
C ARG A 51 -13.41 1.79 20.46
N PRO A 52 -13.27 0.46 20.68
CA PRO A 52 -13.45 -0.50 19.61
C PRO A 52 -14.91 -0.56 19.17
N LEU A 53 -15.12 -0.42 17.86
CA LEU A 53 -16.40 -0.59 17.17
C LEU A 53 -16.56 -2.00 16.61
N ASP A 54 -15.44 -2.60 16.22
CA ASP A 54 -15.32 -3.98 15.75
C ASP A 54 -13.89 -4.47 16.04
N ILE A 55 -13.75 -5.75 16.35
CA ILE A 55 -12.45 -6.41 16.54
C ILE A 55 -12.53 -7.79 15.89
N ARG A 56 -11.60 -8.05 14.97
CA ARG A 56 -11.44 -9.33 14.29
C ARG A 56 -10.12 -9.96 14.65
N ARG A 57 -10.16 -11.26 14.95
CA ARG A 57 -8.97 -12.10 15.12
C ARG A 57 -8.57 -12.72 13.80
N ASP A 58 -7.34 -13.22 13.76
CA ASP A 58 -6.71 -13.82 12.60
C ASP A 58 -6.76 -12.89 11.37
N ALA A 59 -6.63 -11.59 11.65
CA ALA A 59 -6.76 -10.54 10.65
C ALA A 59 -5.76 -10.75 9.51
N PHE A 60 -6.19 -10.41 8.29
CA PHE A 60 -5.39 -10.57 7.07
C PHE A 60 -4.99 -12.02 6.77
N GLY A 61 -5.74 -13.00 7.30
CA GLY A 61 -5.47 -14.43 7.12
C GLY A 61 -4.27 -14.95 7.91
N LEU A 62 -3.73 -14.14 8.83
CA LEU A 62 -2.60 -14.51 9.67
C LEU A 62 -3.10 -15.15 10.96
N THR A 63 -3.26 -16.48 10.93
CA THR A 63 -3.71 -17.24 12.10
C THR A 63 -2.61 -17.46 13.11
N THR A 64 -3.00 -17.70 14.36
CA THR A 64 -2.07 -18.08 15.43
C THR A 64 -1.25 -19.31 15.02
N ALA A 65 0.05 -19.28 15.34
CA ALA A 65 1.08 -20.25 14.97
C ALA A 65 1.51 -20.26 13.49
N THR A 66 1.02 -19.32 12.67
CA THR A 66 1.61 -19.09 11.34
C THR A 66 3.10 -18.73 11.50
N HIS A 67 3.97 -19.36 10.71
CA HIS A 67 5.40 -19.09 10.71
C HIS A 67 5.83 -18.55 9.34
N LEU A 68 6.35 -17.32 9.34
CA LEU A 68 6.85 -16.66 8.15
C LEU A 68 8.38 -16.60 8.22
N VAL A 69 9.04 -16.94 7.12
CA VAL A 69 10.50 -16.88 6.99
C VAL A 69 10.83 -15.97 5.82
N GLY A 70 11.74 -15.04 6.05
CA GLY A 70 12.20 -14.11 5.03
C GLY A 70 13.14 -14.76 4.01
N PRO A 71 13.28 -14.19 2.81
CA PRO A 71 12.65 -12.95 2.35
C PRO A 71 11.15 -13.14 2.08
N PHE A 72 10.32 -12.26 2.65
CA PHE A 72 8.86 -12.28 2.49
C PHE A 72 8.35 -10.86 2.24
N SER A 73 7.50 -10.68 1.23
CA SER A 73 6.76 -9.43 1.01
C SER A 73 5.32 -9.76 0.63
N GLY A 74 4.40 -9.50 1.56
CA GLY A 74 2.99 -9.82 1.41
C GLY A 74 2.13 -8.58 1.33
N LYS A 75 1.33 -8.47 0.26
CA LYS A 75 0.17 -7.56 0.19
C LYS A 75 -1.05 -8.34 0.67
N LEU A 76 -1.46 -8.07 1.91
CA LEU A 76 -2.57 -8.75 2.54
C LEU A 76 -3.85 -7.92 2.45
N ARG A 77 -5.00 -8.58 2.44
CA ARG A 77 -6.31 -7.92 2.35
C ARG A 77 -7.28 -8.55 3.34
N ASP A 78 -8.15 -7.71 3.88
CA ASP A 78 -9.28 -8.14 4.71
C ASP A 78 -10.47 -7.24 4.41
N ASP A 79 -11.65 -7.82 4.25
CA ASP A 79 -12.89 -7.11 3.98
C ASP A 79 -13.60 -6.77 5.28
N VAL A 80 -13.92 -5.51 5.52
CA VAL A 80 -14.51 -5.07 6.79
C VAL A 80 -15.71 -4.19 6.51
N LEU A 81 -16.77 -4.36 7.30
CA LEU A 81 -17.91 -3.47 7.25
C LEU A 81 -17.54 -2.13 7.91
N LEU A 82 -17.23 -1.13 7.09
CA LEU A 82 -16.91 0.21 7.58
C LEU A 82 -18.17 0.90 8.12
N ARG A 83 -18.12 1.25 9.40
CA ARG A 83 -19.17 1.95 10.15
C ARG A 83 -19.00 3.47 10.02
N ALA A 84 -20.11 4.22 10.16
CA ALA A 84 -20.11 5.66 9.97
C ALA A 84 -19.26 6.42 11.00
N GLU A 85 -19.25 5.90 12.22
CA GLU A 85 -18.52 6.42 13.36
C GLU A 85 -17.05 5.95 13.42
N ALA A 86 -16.58 5.15 12.47
CA ALA A 86 -15.19 4.69 12.45
C ALA A 86 -14.23 5.83 12.05
N ALA A 87 -13.21 6.07 12.88
CA ALA A 87 -12.23 7.13 12.67
C ALA A 87 -10.80 6.60 12.49
N VAL A 88 -10.49 5.44 13.08
CA VAL A 88 -9.16 4.83 13.03
C VAL A 88 -9.29 3.35 12.76
N ALA A 89 -8.42 2.82 11.91
CA ALA A 89 -8.18 1.39 11.79
C ALA A 89 -6.86 1.04 12.49
N CYS A 90 -6.85 -0.04 13.24
CA CYS A 90 -5.69 -0.53 13.97
C CYS A 90 -5.46 -2.00 13.58
N TRP A 91 -4.24 -2.32 13.16
CA TRP A 91 -3.80 -3.70 13.01
C TRP A 91 -2.72 -3.98 14.04
N ARG A 92 -2.99 -4.97 14.88
CA ARG A 92 -2.06 -5.48 15.88
C ARG A 92 -1.52 -6.83 15.44
N LEU A 93 -0.21 -6.93 15.34
CA LEU A 93 0.52 -8.16 15.05
C LEU A 93 1.50 -8.42 16.18
N ASN A 94 1.31 -9.50 16.93
CA ASN A 94 2.04 -9.78 18.18
C ASN A 94 1.99 -8.57 19.12
N ASP A 95 3.14 -8.04 19.52
CA ASP A 95 3.33 -6.85 20.37
C ASP A 95 3.24 -5.52 19.60
N LEU A 96 3.18 -5.57 18.26
CA LEU A 96 3.20 -4.39 17.40
C LEU A 96 1.80 -3.95 17.02
N ALA A 97 1.58 -2.65 16.94
CA ALA A 97 0.32 -2.07 16.49
C ALA A 97 0.55 -0.93 15.50
N VAL A 98 -0.02 -1.05 14.31
CA VAL A 98 -0.03 0.02 13.31
C VAL A 98 -1.44 0.60 13.20
N GLU A 99 -1.53 1.91 13.37
CA GLU A 99 -2.77 2.66 13.19
C GLU A 99 -2.77 3.40 11.86
N ALA A 100 -3.95 3.54 11.26
CA ALA A 100 -4.18 4.37 10.10
C ALA A 100 -5.47 5.17 10.28
N PRO A 101 -5.42 6.51 10.12
CA PRO A 101 -6.62 7.33 10.16
C PRO A 101 -7.50 7.03 8.93
N LEU A 102 -8.80 7.01 9.18
CA LEU A 102 -9.84 6.88 8.16
C LEU A 102 -10.27 8.28 7.72
N ALA A 103 -10.54 8.44 6.43
CA ALA A 103 -11.09 9.69 5.93
C ALA A 103 -12.53 9.85 6.47
N PRO A 104 -12.95 11.07 6.82
CA PRO A 104 -14.35 11.35 7.15
C PRO A 104 -15.26 10.91 6.00
N LEU A 105 -16.35 10.21 6.32
CA LEU A 105 -17.34 9.84 5.33
C LEU A 105 -18.09 11.08 4.82
N GLY A 106 -18.54 11.04 3.56
CA GLY A 106 -19.30 12.11 2.93
C GLY A 106 -18.46 13.14 2.15
N THR A 107 -17.15 13.21 2.35
CA THR A 107 -16.27 14.13 1.62
C THR A 107 -15.27 13.37 0.75
N PRO A 108 -15.36 13.47 -0.59
CA PRO A 108 -14.34 12.89 -1.46
C PRO A 108 -13.02 13.67 -1.30
N PRO A 109 -11.87 12.98 -1.24
CA PRO A 109 -10.57 13.63 -1.17
C PRO A 109 -10.20 14.25 -2.52
N GLU A 110 -9.44 15.34 -2.47
CA GLU A 110 -9.04 16.13 -3.63
C GLU A 110 -7.80 15.57 -4.36
N ALA A 111 -7.09 14.61 -3.76
CA ALA A 111 -5.85 14.04 -4.27
C ALA A 111 -5.75 12.53 -4.00
N PRO A 112 -4.93 11.79 -4.77
CA PRO A 112 -4.60 10.41 -4.44
C PRO A 112 -3.96 10.32 -3.05
N ARG A 113 -4.36 9.30 -2.29
CA ARG A 113 -3.63 8.92 -1.08
C ARG A 113 -2.48 8.02 -1.48
N ILE A 114 -1.26 8.40 -1.13
CA ILE A 114 -0.05 7.63 -1.41
C ILE A 114 0.60 7.23 -0.09
N VAL A 115 1.14 6.01 -0.06
CA VAL A 115 1.93 5.47 1.04
C VAL A 115 3.19 4.88 0.43
N TYR A 116 4.33 5.47 0.76
CA TYR A 116 5.63 4.95 0.38
C TYR A 116 6.08 3.89 1.38
N LEU A 117 6.44 2.72 0.86
CA LEU A 117 6.93 1.58 1.61
C LEU A 117 8.43 1.47 1.32
N PRO A 118 9.30 1.59 2.34
CA PRO A 118 10.73 1.35 2.18
C PRO A 118 11.02 0.03 1.45
N LEU A 119 12.06 0.06 0.61
CA LEU A 119 12.64 -1.16 0.05
C LEU A 119 13.29 -1.94 1.20
N GLN A 120 12.69 -3.08 1.51
CA GLN A 120 13.12 -3.98 2.58
C GLN A 120 13.53 -5.35 2.04
N VAL A 121 12.96 -5.76 0.90
CA VAL A 121 13.15 -7.12 0.37
C VAL A 121 13.36 -7.05 -1.14
N PRO A 122 14.49 -7.54 -1.67
CA PRO A 122 14.79 -7.53 -3.09
C PRO A 122 14.00 -8.62 -3.84
N LEU A 123 12.67 -8.55 -3.83
CA LEU A 123 11.80 -9.51 -4.53
C LEU A 123 11.12 -8.85 -5.72
N LYS A 124 10.89 -9.64 -6.79
CA LYS A 124 10.08 -9.21 -7.95
C LYS A 124 8.70 -8.73 -7.53
N GLU A 125 8.16 -9.27 -6.45
CA GLU A 125 6.83 -8.95 -5.94
C GLU A 125 6.82 -7.81 -4.91
N ASP A 126 7.98 -7.25 -4.53
CA ASP A 126 8.03 -6.23 -3.48
C ASP A 126 7.35 -4.92 -3.91
N CYS A 127 6.38 -4.49 -3.11
CA CYS A 127 5.63 -3.27 -3.35
C CYS A 127 6.28 -2.09 -2.62
N HIS A 128 6.51 -0.99 -3.33
CA HIS A 128 7.25 0.17 -2.82
C HIS A 128 6.37 1.39 -2.67
N VAL A 129 5.30 1.45 -3.44
CA VAL A 129 4.31 2.52 -3.36
C VAL A 129 2.96 1.84 -3.35
N ALA A 130 2.15 2.13 -2.35
CA ALA A 130 0.72 1.84 -2.37
C ALA A 130 -0.02 3.14 -2.54
N PHE A 131 -1.03 3.17 -3.41
CA PHE A 131 -1.81 4.37 -3.61
C PHE A 131 -3.29 4.04 -3.81
N THR A 132 -4.14 5.02 -3.51
CA THR A 132 -5.56 4.96 -3.79
C THR A 132 -5.98 6.19 -4.58
N LEU A 133 -6.60 5.97 -5.72
CA LEU A 133 -7.19 7.00 -6.57
C LEU A 133 -8.69 7.09 -6.30
N VAL A 134 -9.21 8.32 -6.24
CA VAL A 134 -10.66 8.58 -6.22
C VAL A 134 -11.06 9.18 -7.56
N ASN A 135 -12.04 8.58 -8.21
CA ASN A 135 -12.65 9.18 -9.39
C ASN A 135 -13.73 10.18 -8.96
N ALA A 136 -13.34 11.43 -8.79
CA ALA A 136 -14.28 12.53 -8.54
C ALA A 136 -14.97 13.03 -9.83
N GLY A 137 -14.54 12.57 -11.01
CA GLY A 137 -15.08 12.98 -12.30
C GLY A 137 -16.37 12.25 -12.68
N ALA A 138 -16.94 12.63 -13.82
CA ALA A 138 -18.17 12.06 -14.37
C ALA A 138 -17.92 10.83 -15.28
N SER A 139 -16.69 10.60 -15.71
CA SER A 139 -16.31 9.50 -16.60
C SER A 139 -15.47 8.45 -15.87
N PRO A 140 -15.60 7.15 -16.19
CA PRO A 140 -14.73 6.12 -15.63
C PRO A 140 -13.25 6.39 -15.91
N ILE A 141 -12.38 6.08 -14.95
CA ILE A 141 -10.93 6.11 -15.12
C ILE A 141 -10.46 4.72 -15.50
N ASP A 142 -9.74 4.62 -16.61
CA ASP A 142 -8.99 3.43 -17.00
C ASP A 142 -7.72 3.35 -16.15
N LEU A 143 -7.72 2.45 -15.16
CA LEU A 143 -6.61 2.35 -14.21
C LEU A 143 -5.32 1.80 -14.85
N PRO A 144 -5.33 0.74 -15.69
CA PRO A 144 -4.15 0.34 -16.44
C PRO A 144 -3.50 1.51 -17.21
N ARG A 145 -4.30 2.29 -17.94
CA ARG A 145 -3.78 3.47 -18.67
C ARG A 145 -3.24 4.55 -17.74
N ALA A 146 -3.92 4.79 -16.61
CA ALA A 146 -3.44 5.72 -15.58
C ALA A 146 -2.10 5.28 -14.98
N MET A 147 -1.91 3.98 -14.75
CA MET A 147 -0.67 3.42 -14.24
C MET A 147 0.47 3.52 -15.26
N GLN A 148 0.22 3.21 -16.53
CA GLN A 148 1.19 3.38 -17.62
C GLN A 148 1.66 4.84 -17.76
N ALA A 149 0.75 5.80 -17.59
CA ALA A 149 1.04 7.22 -17.66
C ALA A 149 1.67 7.80 -16.37
N ALA A 150 1.84 6.98 -15.33
CA ALA A 150 2.37 7.47 -14.06
C ALA A 150 3.85 7.83 -14.16
N ARG A 151 4.26 8.81 -13.35
CA ARG A 151 5.67 9.20 -13.19
C ARG A 151 6.05 9.14 -11.72
N CYS A 152 7.20 8.53 -11.43
CA CYS A 152 7.84 8.69 -10.15
C CYS A 152 8.89 9.78 -10.25
N TRP A 153 8.78 10.79 -9.41
CA TRP A 153 9.77 11.84 -9.28
C TRP A 153 10.68 11.49 -8.10
N MET A 154 11.99 11.46 -8.31
CA MET A 154 12.99 11.24 -7.26
C MET A 154 14.05 12.32 -7.34
N ASP A 155 14.23 13.07 -6.26
CA ASP A 155 15.16 14.19 -6.17
C ASP A 155 14.97 15.20 -7.32
N GLY A 156 13.71 15.42 -7.72
CA GLY A 156 13.34 16.30 -8.82
C GLY A 156 13.43 15.71 -10.23
N VAL A 157 13.94 14.48 -10.39
CA VAL A 157 14.06 13.81 -11.70
C VAL A 157 12.84 12.90 -11.94
N PRO A 158 12.12 13.02 -13.08
CA PRO A 158 11.00 12.16 -13.41
C PRO A 158 11.44 10.84 -14.07
N TYR A 159 10.82 9.75 -13.64
CA TYR A 159 10.96 8.40 -14.19
C TYR A 159 9.59 7.90 -14.64
N GLU A 160 9.46 7.51 -15.91
CA GLU A 160 8.20 7.07 -16.48
C GLU A 160 7.88 5.62 -16.10
N SER A 161 6.59 5.33 -15.89
CA SER A 161 6.17 3.98 -15.54
C SER A 161 6.20 3.04 -16.75
N THR A 162 6.60 1.79 -16.50
CA THR A 162 6.38 0.65 -17.41
C THR A 162 5.30 -0.29 -16.89
N ALA A 163 4.63 0.05 -15.78
CA ALA A 163 3.56 -0.75 -15.21
C ALA A 163 2.39 -0.90 -16.19
N GLY A 164 1.74 -2.08 -16.19
CA GLY A 164 0.52 -2.30 -16.96
C GLY A 164 0.71 -2.47 -18.46
N ALA A 165 1.94 -2.49 -19.00
CA ALA A 165 2.21 -2.64 -20.44
C ALA A 165 1.66 -3.96 -21.06
N HIS A 166 1.41 -4.98 -20.23
CA HIS A 166 0.91 -6.30 -20.66
C HIS A 166 -0.53 -6.60 -20.22
N TRP A 167 -1.31 -5.59 -19.85
CA TRP A 167 -2.67 -5.78 -19.32
C TRP A 167 -3.70 -5.89 -20.46
N ASP A 168 -4.51 -6.97 -20.47
CA ASP A 168 -5.50 -7.30 -21.51
C ASP A 168 -6.97 -7.11 -21.08
N GLY A 169 -7.23 -6.84 -19.79
CA GLY A 169 -8.57 -6.60 -19.25
C GLY A 169 -8.92 -5.12 -19.02
N SER A 170 -10.15 -4.83 -18.59
CA SER A 170 -10.53 -3.49 -18.11
C SER A 170 -10.65 -3.48 -16.59
N TYR A 171 -9.96 -2.54 -15.93
CA TYR A 171 -10.20 -2.21 -14.53
C TYR A 171 -10.55 -0.74 -14.43
N LEU A 172 -11.85 -0.47 -14.38
CA LEU A 172 -12.39 0.89 -14.40
C LEU A 172 -12.72 1.36 -12.98
N ILE A 173 -12.18 2.51 -12.59
CA ILE A 173 -12.66 3.22 -11.41
C ILE A 173 -13.88 4.03 -11.85
N ARG A 174 -15.07 3.61 -11.44
CA ARG A 174 -16.32 4.31 -11.77
C ARG A 174 -16.37 5.69 -11.11
N PRO A 175 -17.17 6.64 -11.65
CA PRO A 175 -17.46 7.90 -10.98
C PRO A 175 -17.85 7.68 -9.52
N GLN A 176 -17.36 8.55 -8.63
CA GLN A 176 -17.61 8.50 -7.19
C GLN A 176 -17.19 7.17 -6.55
N SER A 177 -16.17 6.51 -7.09
CA SER A 177 -15.59 5.30 -6.54
C SER A 177 -14.08 5.44 -6.43
N ALA A 178 -13.45 4.54 -5.68
CA ALA A 178 -12.01 4.53 -5.50
C ALA A 178 -11.40 3.18 -5.90
N GLY A 179 -10.14 3.21 -6.31
CA GLY A 179 -9.35 2.03 -6.63
C GLY A 179 -7.97 2.12 -6.00
N SER A 180 -7.51 1.02 -5.38
CA SER A 180 -6.20 0.94 -4.76
C SER A 180 -5.25 0.08 -5.60
N CYS A 181 -4.08 0.64 -5.91
CA CYS A 181 -3.04 0.00 -6.68
C CYS A 181 -1.68 0.12 -5.97
N THR A 182 -0.70 -0.56 -6.55
CA THR A 182 0.66 -0.60 -6.03
C THR A 182 1.63 -0.42 -7.18
N PHE A 183 2.70 0.33 -6.96
CA PHE A 183 3.88 0.29 -7.81
C PHE A 183 5.03 -0.41 -7.10
N ARG A 184 5.86 -1.03 -7.93
CA ARG A 184 7.19 -1.49 -7.58
C ARG A 184 8.19 -0.45 -8.07
N LEU A 185 9.35 -0.39 -7.44
CA LEU A 185 10.39 0.51 -7.89
C LEU A 185 10.91 0.11 -9.29
N SER A 186 10.89 -1.18 -9.60
CA SER A 186 11.21 -1.71 -10.94
C SER A 186 10.22 -1.27 -12.02
N ASP A 187 9.02 -0.80 -11.64
CA ASP A 187 8.06 -0.25 -12.61
C ASP A 187 8.49 1.14 -13.12
N PHE A 188 9.56 1.73 -12.56
CA PHE A 188 10.15 3.00 -12.97
C PHE A 188 11.62 2.78 -13.34
N PRO A 189 11.93 2.32 -14.57
CA PRO A 189 13.29 1.98 -14.97
C PRO A 189 14.24 3.17 -14.85
N GLY A 190 15.45 2.92 -14.34
CA GLY A 190 16.49 3.92 -14.13
C GLY A 190 16.36 4.71 -12.82
N ALA A 191 15.25 4.55 -12.09
CA ALA A 191 15.07 5.20 -10.81
C ALA A 191 16.06 4.64 -9.76
N PRO A 192 16.66 5.49 -8.90
CA PRO A 192 17.58 5.03 -7.87
C PRO A 192 16.88 4.01 -6.96
N GLN A 193 17.61 2.99 -6.51
CA GLN A 193 17.04 1.92 -5.68
C GLN A 193 17.63 1.85 -4.28
N ARG A 194 18.46 2.82 -3.91
CA ARG A 194 19.17 2.88 -2.63
C ARG A 194 19.44 4.30 -2.22
N GLY A 195 19.35 4.54 -0.92
CA GLY A 195 19.66 5.82 -0.30
C GLY A 195 18.40 6.58 0.10
N ARG A 196 18.64 7.80 0.59
CA ARG A 196 17.58 8.70 1.02
C ARG A 196 17.21 9.62 -0.15
N HIS A 197 15.94 9.59 -0.53
CA HIS A 197 15.42 10.36 -1.65
C HIS A 197 14.17 11.14 -1.24
N GLU A 198 13.99 12.31 -1.83
CA GLU A 198 12.68 12.96 -1.89
C GLU A 198 11.90 12.35 -3.05
N THR A 199 10.75 11.74 -2.77
CA THR A 199 9.93 11.06 -3.77
C THR A 199 8.52 11.65 -3.84
N SER A 200 7.99 11.74 -5.06
CA SER A 200 6.57 12.02 -5.31
C SER A 200 6.09 11.19 -6.49
N ILE A 201 4.80 10.91 -6.55
CA ILE A 201 4.19 10.13 -7.62
C ILE A 201 3.14 11.01 -8.30
N GLU A 202 3.22 11.07 -9.62
CA GLU A 202 2.27 11.77 -10.47
C GLU A 202 1.46 10.75 -11.26
N ILE A 203 0.12 10.84 -11.16
CA ILE A 203 -0.82 9.97 -11.86
C ILE A 203 -1.96 10.85 -12.39
N LEU A 204 -2.28 10.72 -13.68
CA LEU A 204 -3.33 11.53 -14.33
C LEU A 204 -3.12 13.05 -14.16
N GLY A 205 -1.86 13.50 -14.18
CA GLY A 205 -1.48 14.91 -13.99
C GLY A 205 -1.61 15.42 -12.55
N GLN A 206 -1.99 14.58 -11.59
CA GLN A 206 -2.00 14.93 -10.17
C GLN A 206 -0.76 14.37 -9.50
N ARG A 207 0.05 15.27 -8.93
CA ARG A 207 1.28 14.93 -8.21
C ARG A 207 1.03 14.92 -6.70
N SER A 208 1.47 13.87 -6.02
CA SER A 208 1.44 13.83 -4.56
C SER A 208 2.38 14.87 -3.94
N PRO A 209 2.15 15.26 -2.68
CA PRO A 209 3.18 15.91 -1.88
C PRO A 209 4.48 15.07 -1.89
N PRO A 210 5.66 15.72 -1.84
CA PRO A 210 6.92 15.02 -1.70
C PRO A 210 7.04 14.38 -0.31
N GLU A 211 7.59 13.17 -0.27
CA GLU A 211 7.95 12.46 0.96
C GLU A 211 9.41 12.04 0.93
N HIS A 212 10.06 12.05 2.09
CA HIS A 212 11.43 11.55 2.20
C HIS A 212 11.41 10.07 2.56
N VAL A 213 12.02 9.24 1.73
CA VAL A 213 12.08 7.79 1.94
C VAL A 213 13.53 7.33 1.92
N ASP A 214 13.87 6.41 2.82
CA ASP A 214 15.18 5.79 2.93
C ASP A 214 15.09 4.35 2.42
N TRP A 215 15.64 4.09 1.25
CA TRP A 215 15.66 2.77 0.62
C TRP A 215 16.95 2.05 0.98
N ARG A 216 16.80 1.05 1.86
CA ARG A 216 17.93 0.34 2.47
C ARG A 216 18.20 -1.05 1.88
N GLY A 217 17.26 -1.60 1.11
CA GLY A 217 17.40 -2.95 0.57
C GLY A 217 18.35 -3.04 -0.63
N GLU A 218 18.60 -4.28 -1.04
CA GLU A 218 19.31 -4.52 -2.30
C GLU A 218 18.37 -4.28 -3.48
N PRO A 219 18.86 -3.72 -4.61
CA PRO A 219 18.11 -3.65 -5.85
C PRO A 219 17.67 -5.06 -6.23
N TRP A 220 16.42 -5.22 -6.65
CA TRP A 220 16.03 -6.47 -7.29
C TRP A 220 16.75 -6.56 -8.64
N VAL A 221 17.64 -7.53 -8.77
CA VAL A 221 18.26 -7.88 -10.05
C VAL A 221 17.47 -9.06 -10.62
N PRO A 222 16.80 -8.89 -11.78
CA PRO A 222 16.19 -10.04 -12.45
C PRO A 222 17.24 -11.12 -12.67
N PRO A 223 16.92 -12.41 -12.46
CA PRO A 223 17.77 -13.47 -12.98
C PRO A 223 17.99 -13.20 -14.47
N ARG A 224 19.24 -13.27 -14.95
CA ARG A 224 19.49 -13.26 -16.40
C ARG A 224 18.60 -14.36 -16.98
N LEU A 225 17.67 -13.98 -17.86
CA LEU A 225 16.96 -14.96 -18.66
C LEU A 225 18.06 -15.82 -19.29
N ARG A 226 18.05 -17.11 -19.00
CA ARG A 226 18.92 -18.03 -19.72
C ARG A 226 18.43 -17.99 -21.15
N ASP A 227 19.24 -17.43 -22.04
CA ASP A 227 19.06 -17.49 -23.49
C ASP A 227 18.89 -18.95 -23.95
#